data_AF-A0AAN6PK35-F1
#
_entry.id   AF-A0AAN6PK35-F1
#
_cell.length_a   1.000
_cell.length_b   1.000
_cell.length_c   1.000
_cell.angle_alpha   90.00
_cell.angle_beta   90.00
_cell.angle_gamma   90.00
#
_symmetry.space_group_name_H-M   'P 1'
#
loop_
_entity.id
_entity.type
_entity.pdbx_description
1 polymer ?
#
loop_
_entity_poly.entity_id
_entity_poly.type
_entity_poly.pdbx_seq_one_letter_code
_entity_poly.pdbx_strand_id
1 'polypeptide(L)'
;MYTLPLIAGLSITGFATALTEQARNIESCSWSPLVYEDQFTCAAPLTKQRPPTLLKVETPELWNEFDERYEPPRTYQLPAPWKGPERCSTEFCLFSSPVAGEGMSLITTSRSAYIVATSKIPMSTGLEPTALYEAEIPGKGVGLIANRTIRKGEIIMQRAPALLIQSTPHLDLEPELRLEVYQAAVYRLPEVTRDRFLRQIGNNIYDKVEKNSFRIFVDGDRKHSAHLGIFPEVSKFNHDCRPNVHYRLANLTHTTVAVRDIPAGEELTISYIYGRTPRSERQSQLSEWGFTCTCSQCTLPDLESRASDIRLRQIKELEAEIERLMSRGGGGGGGMRPEMGGKLVELYLAERLDAYLAPTYTRAALIYSMFGHEEKAREYAREAAGALERETGPQATDIESMRRLAGDPKGHWSWGVMATSGKGGGERNKTEAKGK
;
A
#
# COMPACT_ATOMS: atom_id res chain seq x y z
N MET A 1 48.76 52.47 9.83
CA MET A 1 48.06 53.65 10.36
C MET A 1 46.77 53.15 11.01
N TYR A 2 46.68 53.30 12.34
CA TYR A 2 45.51 53.38 13.24
C TYR A 2 44.36 52.35 13.08
N THR A 3 43.75 51.68 14.07
CA THR A 3 43.80 51.56 15.54
C THR A 3 42.79 50.44 15.92
N LEU A 4 43.03 49.70 17.02
CA LEU A 4 42.12 48.77 17.75
C LEU A 4 40.91 49.49 18.40
N PRO A 5 39.76 48.83 18.78
CA PRO A 5 39.60 47.95 19.99
C PRO A 5 38.73 46.66 19.77
N LEU A 6 38.91 45.50 20.45
CA LEU A 6 38.65 45.08 21.88
C LEU A 6 37.13 45.06 22.24
N ILE A 7 36.48 44.17 23.01
CA ILE A 7 36.66 42.95 23.86
C ILE A 7 35.20 42.47 24.12
N ALA A 8 34.79 41.20 24.20
CA ALA A 8 34.71 40.29 25.37
C ALA A 8 33.79 39.11 24.93
N GLY A 9 33.98 37.83 25.26
CA GLY A 9 34.47 37.25 26.51
C GLY A 9 33.27 36.76 27.34
N LEU A 10 32.81 35.52 27.15
CA LEU A 10 31.98 34.83 28.14
C LEU A 10 32.42 33.37 28.32
N SER A 11 32.52 33.05 29.60
CA SER A 11 33.18 31.92 30.24
C SER A 11 32.32 30.67 30.32
N ILE A 12 33.02 29.54 30.35
CA ILE A 12 32.56 28.24 30.83
C ILE A 12 32.24 28.33 32.33
N THR A 13 31.08 27.86 32.75
CA THR A 13 30.84 26.98 33.93
C THR A 13 29.33 26.79 34.11
N GLY A 14 28.89 25.53 34.19
CA GLY A 14 27.50 25.23 34.50
C GLY A 14 27.02 23.84 34.07
N PHE A 15 27.81 22.81 34.34
CA PHE A 15 27.35 21.41 34.36
C PHE A 15 26.22 21.28 35.40
N ALA A 16 24.95 21.38 34.96
CA ALA A 16 23.76 20.80 35.60
C ALA A 16 22.52 21.24 34.82
N THR A 17 22.26 20.60 33.67
CA THR A 17 20.92 20.53 33.01
C THR A 17 20.93 19.64 31.75
N ALA A 18 22.02 18.95 31.44
CA ALA A 18 22.12 18.01 30.31
C ALA A 18 21.37 16.67 30.52
N LEU A 19 20.32 16.63 31.34
CA LEU A 19 19.52 15.43 31.58
C LEU A 19 17.99 15.64 31.49
N THR A 20 17.50 16.79 31.01
CA THR A 20 16.03 17.02 30.94
C THR A 20 15.50 17.63 29.65
N GLU A 21 16.29 17.77 28.58
CA GLU A 21 15.81 18.39 27.33
C GLU A 21 16.04 17.56 26.04
N GLN A 22 16.27 16.25 26.16
CA GLN A 22 16.39 15.36 24.99
C GLN A 22 15.20 14.41 24.80
N ALA A 23 14.01 14.83 25.26
CA ALA A 23 12.78 14.00 25.20
C ALA A 23 11.58 14.71 24.55
N ARG A 24 11.75 15.85 23.88
CA ARG A 24 10.65 16.52 23.16
C ARG A 24 11.12 16.97 21.79
N ASN A 25 10.95 16.07 20.82
CA ASN A 25 10.64 16.32 19.41
C ASN A 25 10.81 15.01 18.64
N ILE A 26 10.06 13.98 19.06
CA ILE A 26 9.75 12.87 18.17
C ILE A 26 8.58 13.36 17.34
N GLU A 27 8.89 13.83 16.13
CA GLU A 27 7.90 14.16 15.10
C GLU A 27 7.12 12.88 14.75
N SER A 28 5.89 12.76 15.26
CA SER A 28 4.98 11.69 14.89
C SER A 28 4.25 12.10 13.61
N CYS A 29 4.67 11.57 12.47
CA CYS A 29 3.89 11.66 11.23
C CYS A 29 2.83 10.54 11.24
N SER A 30 1.55 10.90 11.33
CA SER A 30 0.42 10.00 11.14
C SER A 30 0.31 9.59 9.67
N TRP A 31 0.28 8.30 9.39
CA TRP A 31 0.11 7.73 8.05
C TRP A 31 -1.36 7.37 7.87
N SER A 32 -2.10 8.11 7.05
CA SER A 32 -3.46 7.73 6.64
C SER A 32 -3.44 7.22 5.20
N PRO A 33 -4.15 6.13 4.87
CA PRO A 33 -4.29 5.61 3.50
C PRO A 33 -5.08 6.53 2.54
N LEU A 34 -5.54 7.70 3.01
CA LEU A 34 -6.41 8.63 2.28
C LEU A 34 -5.68 9.76 1.50
N VAL A 35 -4.33 9.82 1.46
CA VAL A 35 -3.59 10.93 0.80
C VAL A 35 -2.62 10.44 -0.29
N TYR A 36 -2.44 11.24 -1.37
CA TYR A 36 -1.57 10.98 -2.53
C TYR A 36 -0.07 11.19 -2.24
N GLU A 37 0.79 10.57 -3.05
CA GLU A 37 2.27 10.50 -2.93
C GLU A 37 3.03 11.83 -3.15
N ASP A 38 2.40 12.90 -3.61
CA ASP A 38 3.06 14.16 -4.01
C ASP A 38 2.99 15.33 -2.99
N GLN A 39 2.56 15.10 -1.74
CA GLN A 39 2.51 16.14 -0.69
C GLN A 39 3.44 15.89 0.52
N PHE A 40 4.71 15.55 0.28
CA PHE A 40 5.73 15.62 1.34
C PHE A 40 6.48 16.95 1.31
N THR A 41 6.00 17.91 2.09
CA THR A 41 6.86 18.95 2.70
C THR A 41 6.56 18.99 4.20
N CYS A 42 7.48 18.51 5.02
CA CYS A 42 7.41 18.71 6.47
C CYS A 42 7.50 20.21 6.74
N ALA A 43 6.38 20.84 7.10
CA ALA A 43 6.39 22.23 7.56
C ALA A 43 6.81 22.25 9.04
N ALA A 44 7.91 22.94 9.33
CA ALA A 44 8.33 23.27 10.68
C ALA A 44 7.21 24.00 11.45
N PRO A 45 7.11 23.86 12.79
CA PRO A 45 5.98 24.40 13.54
C PRO A 45 5.91 25.92 13.42
N LEU A 46 4.84 26.41 12.79
CA LEU A 46 4.51 27.84 12.82
C LEU A 46 4.13 28.22 14.25
N THR A 47 4.89 29.18 14.78
CA THR A 47 4.62 29.84 16.04
C THR A 47 3.23 30.47 16.05
N LYS A 48 2.54 30.35 17.20
CA LYS A 48 1.21 30.89 17.53
C LYS A 48 0.81 32.13 16.70
N GLN A 49 -0.13 31.97 15.78
CA GLN A 49 -0.94 33.07 15.26
C GLN A 49 -2.39 32.91 15.73
N ARG A 50 -2.99 34.03 16.15
CA ARG A 50 -4.37 34.14 16.66
C ARG A 50 -5.38 33.57 15.65
N PRO A 51 -6.52 33.01 16.12
CA PRO A 51 -7.57 32.54 15.21
C PRO A 51 -8.11 33.72 14.40
N PRO A 52 -8.26 33.60 13.06
CA PRO A 52 -8.95 34.62 12.29
C PRO A 52 -10.43 34.61 12.67
N THR A 53 -10.96 35.81 12.89
CA THR A 53 -12.36 36.08 13.19
C THR A 53 -13.25 35.50 12.08
N LEU A 54 -14.28 34.75 12.47
CA LEU A 54 -15.33 34.26 11.57
C LEU A 54 -15.97 35.44 10.83
N LEU A 55 -15.72 35.53 9.53
CA LEU A 55 -16.56 36.30 8.61
C LEU A 55 -17.90 35.56 8.50
N LYS A 56 -18.91 36.08 9.19
CA LYS A 56 -20.32 35.76 8.90
C LYS A 56 -20.58 36.18 7.46
N VAL A 57 -20.82 35.21 6.57
CA VAL A 57 -21.43 35.49 5.28
C VAL A 57 -22.94 35.42 5.48
N GLU A 58 -23.57 36.58 5.53
CA GLU A 58 -25.01 36.74 5.41
C GLU A 58 -25.41 36.36 3.97
N THR A 59 -26.41 35.49 3.86
CA THR A 59 -27.17 35.16 2.63
C THR A 59 -27.84 36.41 2.02
N PRO A 60 -28.45 36.40 0.81
CA PRO A 60 -28.29 35.59 -0.41
C PRO A 60 -28.44 36.44 -1.72
N GLU A 61 -27.36 36.81 -2.42
CA GLU A 61 -27.50 37.68 -3.63
C GLU A 61 -26.61 37.31 -4.84
N LEU A 62 -25.99 36.12 -4.87
CA LEU A 62 -25.09 35.71 -5.97
C LEU A 62 -25.61 34.52 -6.81
N TRP A 63 -26.92 34.36 -6.93
CA TRP A 63 -27.54 33.28 -7.73
C TRP A 63 -28.30 33.76 -8.97
N ASN A 64 -27.92 34.91 -9.54
CA ASN A 64 -28.47 35.39 -10.82
C ASN A 64 -27.36 35.91 -11.73
N GLU A 65 -26.50 35.02 -12.21
CA GLU A 65 -25.89 35.12 -13.54
C GLU A 65 -25.24 33.76 -13.85
N PHE A 66 -25.89 33.03 -14.76
CA PHE A 66 -25.44 31.75 -15.31
C PHE A 66 -24.06 31.94 -15.98
N ASP A 67 -23.00 31.43 -15.38
CA ASP A 67 -21.69 31.27 -16.03
C ASP A 67 -21.76 30.03 -16.94
N GLU A 68 -21.67 30.26 -18.25
CA GLU A 68 -21.69 29.27 -19.36
C GLU A 68 -20.48 28.30 -19.35
N ARG A 69 -19.93 27.97 -18.18
CA ARG A 69 -18.77 27.07 -18.00
C ARG A 69 -19.07 25.77 -17.23
N TYR A 70 -20.32 25.53 -16.87
CA TYR A 70 -20.78 24.20 -16.45
C TYR A 70 -21.63 23.59 -17.58
N GLU A 71 -20.98 22.88 -18.51
CA GLU A 71 -21.71 21.84 -19.24
C GLU A 71 -22.28 20.87 -18.19
N PRO A 72 -23.59 20.54 -18.20
CA PRO A 72 -24.10 19.48 -17.36
C PRO A 72 -23.27 18.21 -17.60
N PRO A 73 -22.92 17.44 -16.55
CA PRO A 73 -22.06 16.27 -16.71
C PRO A 73 -22.64 15.41 -17.83
N ARG A 74 -21.85 15.16 -18.89
CA ARG A 74 -22.28 14.31 -20.01
C ARG A 74 -22.93 13.07 -19.41
N THR A 75 -24.22 12.89 -19.67
CA THR A 75 -24.98 11.77 -19.14
C THR A 75 -24.56 10.53 -19.91
N TYR A 76 -23.53 9.86 -19.42
CA TYR A 76 -23.16 8.55 -19.92
C TYR A 76 -24.34 7.61 -19.69
N GLN A 77 -24.81 6.94 -20.73
CA GLN A 77 -25.83 5.90 -20.59
C GLN A 77 -25.16 4.64 -20.07
N LEU A 78 -25.51 4.22 -18.85
CA LEU A 78 -24.98 2.98 -18.30
C LEU A 78 -25.68 1.78 -18.96
N PRO A 79 -24.94 0.69 -19.26
CA PRO A 79 -25.56 -0.53 -19.77
C PRO A 79 -26.47 -1.16 -18.70
N ALA A 80 -27.60 -1.74 -19.13
CA ALA A 80 -28.42 -2.55 -18.24
C ALA A 80 -27.57 -3.69 -17.63
N PRO A 81 -27.80 -4.08 -16.36
CA PRO A 81 -28.87 -3.65 -15.46
C PRO A 81 -28.46 -2.54 -14.47
N TRP A 82 -27.46 -1.73 -14.79
CA TRP A 82 -27.10 -0.58 -13.97
C TRP A 82 -28.23 0.45 -13.92
N LYS A 83 -28.45 1.01 -12.73
CA LYS A 83 -29.42 2.07 -12.44
C LYS A 83 -28.69 3.32 -11.96
N GLY A 84 -29.33 4.47 -12.14
CA GLY A 84 -28.77 5.79 -11.86
C GLY A 84 -28.70 6.64 -13.12
N PRO A 85 -28.39 7.94 -12.99
CA PRO A 85 -28.04 8.63 -11.75
C PRO A 85 -29.26 8.84 -10.82
N GLU A 86 -29.05 8.68 -9.51
CA GLU A 86 -30.01 9.00 -8.45
C GLU A 86 -29.34 9.83 -7.34
N ARG A 87 -30.10 10.57 -6.52
CA ARG A 87 -29.61 11.33 -5.34
C ARG A 87 -28.31 12.10 -5.61
N CYS A 88 -28.30 12.90 -6.67
CA CYS A 88 -27.13 13.65 -7.08
C CYS A 88 -26.89 14.85 -6.16
N SER A 89 -25.62 15.08 -5.83
CA SER A 89 -25.11 16.32 -5.25
C SER A 89 -23.91 16.75 -6.06
N THR A 90 -23.94 18.00 -6.54
CA THR A 90 -22.98 18.53 -7.52
C THR A 90 -22.84 17.62 -8.75
N GLU A 91 -21.67 17.04 -8.99
CA GLU A 91 -21.36 16.11 -10.09
C GLU A 91 -21.41 14.63 -9.68
N PHE A 92 -21.63 14.34 -8.39
CA PHE A 92 -21.63 13.00 -7.83
C PHE A 92 -23.06 12.48 -7.67
N CYS A 93 -23.30 11.26 -8.12
CA CYS A 93 -24.60 10.62 -8.02
C CYS A 93 -24.45 9.19 -7.50
N LEU A 94 -25.57 8.64 -7.01
CA LEU A 94 -25.73 7.23 -6.70
C LEU A 94 -26.03 6.44 -7.97
N PHE A 95 -25.27 5.37 -8.18
CA PHE A 95 -25.50 4.34 -9.19
C PHE A 95 -25.52 2.97 -8.51
N SER A 96 -26.20 1.99 -9.08
CA SER A 96 -26.20 0.64 -8.52
C SER A 96 -26.48 -0.43 -9.56
N SER A 97 -26.01 -1.65 -9.30
CA SER A 97 -26.36 -2.83 -10.07
C SER A 97 -26.51 -4.01 -9.11
N PRO A 98 -27.65 -4.73 -9.12
CA PRO A 98 -27.86 -5.87 -8.22
C PRO A 98 -27.05 -7.11 -8.62
N VAL A 99 -26.44 -7.12 -9.81
CA VAL A 99 -25.70 -8.28 -10.37
C VAL A 99 -24.24 -7.99 -10.69
N ALA A 100 -23.78 -6.74 -10.55
CA ALA A 100 -22.35 -6.45 -10.68
C ALA A 100 -21.64 -7.02 -9.44
N GLY A 101 -20.79 -8.03 -9.64
CA GLY A 101 -20.24 -8.82 -8.53
C GLY A 101 -21.36 -9.53 -7.76
N GLU A 102 -21.45 -9.27 -6.46
CA GLU A 102 -22.53 -9.74 -5.58
C GLU A 102 -23.55 -8.62 -5.28
N GLY A 103 -23.63 -7.64 -6.19
CA GLY A 103 -24.36 -6.39 -6.02
C GLY A 103 -23.41 -5.25 -5.61
N MET A 104 -23.51 -4.14 -6.33
CA MET A 104 -22.59 -3.01 -6.20
C MET A 104 -23.35 -1.69 -6.23
N SER A 105 -22.97 -0.75 -5.37
CA SER A 105 -23.43 0.64 -5.41
C SER A 105 -22.25 1.60 -5.50
N LEU A 106 -22.39 2.66 -6.29
CA LEU A 106 -21.35 3.66 -6.55
C LEU A 106 -21.84 5.04 -6.13
N ILE A 107 -20.98 5.82 -5.48
CA ILE A 107 -21.18 7.24 -5.26
C ILE A 107 -20.03 7.95 -5.97
N THR A 108 -20.27 8.37 -7.21
CA THR A 108 -19.21 8.88 -8.10
C THR A 108 -19.82 9.68 -9.26
N THR A 109 -18.99 10.18 -10.18
CA THR A 109 -19.45 10.87 -11.37
C THR A 109 -20.01 9.89 -12.41
N SER A 110 -20.88 10.36 -13.31
CA SER A 110 -21.44 9.55 -14.40
C SER A 110 -20.37 8.87 -15.28
N ARG A 111 -19.22 9.53 -15.47
CA ARG A 111 -18.08 8.98 -16.23
C ARG A 111 -17.46 7.77 -15.52
N SER A 112 -17.12 7.93 -14.24
CA SER A 112 -16.55 6.83 -13.45
C SER A 112 -17.52 5.67 -13.35
N ALA A 113 -18.82 5.96 -13.17
CA ALA A 113 -19.86 4.94 -13.16
C ALA A 113 -19.93 4.18 -14.50
N TYR A 114 -19.81 4.87 -15.64
CA TYR A 114 -19.74 4.24 -16.96
C TYR A 114 -18.49 3.35 -17.14
N ILE A 115 -17.32 3.80 -16.68
CA ILE A 115 -16.08 2.99 -16.72
C ILE A 115 -16.28 1.71 -15.91
N VAL A 116 -16.81 1.80 -14.68
CA VAL A 116 -17.11 0.63 -13.85
C VAL A 116 -18.12 -0.29 -14.55
N ALA A 117 -19.22 0.27 -15.07
CA ALA A 117 -20.30 -0.49 -15.67
C ALA A 117 -19.91 -1.22 -16.96
N THR A 118 -18.90 -0.72 -17.67
CA THR A 118 -18.36 -1.33 -18.90
C THR A 118 -17.09 -2.15 -18.65
N SER A 119 -16.55 -2.13 -17.43
CA SER A 119 -15.42 -2.94 -17.04
C SER A 119 -15.81 -4.41 -16.88
N LYS A 120 -14.89 -5.30 -17.26
CA LYS A 120 -15.02 -6.73 -16.95
C LYS A 120 -14.72 -6.94 -15.48
N ILE A 121 -15.76 -6.99 -14.65
CA ILE A 121 -15.66 -7.36 -13.24
C ILE A 121 -15.65 -8.90 -13.17
N PRO A 122 -14.53 -9.55 -12.80
CA PRO A 122 -14.48 -10.98 -12.60
C PRO A 122 -15.52 -11.44 -11.58
N MET A 123 -16.03 -12.65 -11.74
CA MET A 123 -16.88 -13.25 -10.70
C MET A 123 -16.09 -13.40 -9.41
N SER A 124 -16.75 -13.15 -8.28
CA SER A 124 -16.19 -13.47 -6.96
C SER A 124 -15.83 -14.95 -6.89
N THR A 125 -14.61 -15.27 -6.48
CA THR A 125 -14.13 -16.64 -6.27
C THR A 125 -13.42 -16.73 -4.93
N GLY A 126 -13.26 -17.92 -4.38
CA GLY A 126 -12.47 -18.10 -3.18
C GLY A 126 -12.26 -19.56 -2.87
N LEU A 127 -11.58 -19.83 -1.76
CA LEU A 127 -11.51 -21.18 -1.23
C LEU A 127 -12.92 -21.73 -0.97
N GLU A 128 -13.01 -23.05 -0.97
CA GLU A 128 -14.23 -23.76 -0.58
C GLU A 128 -14.76 -23.21 0.76
N PRO A 129 -16.09 -23.05 0.94
CA PRO A 129 -16.66 -22.42 2.13
C PRO A 129 -16.21 -23.04 3.47
N THR A 130 -15.85 -24.32 3.47
CA THR A 130 -15.36 -25.03 4.66
C THR A 130 -13.88 -24.81 4.96
N ALA A 131 -13.13 -24.12 4.10
CA ALA A 131 -11.70 -23.87 4.29
C ALA A 131 -11.40 -22.79 5.33
N LEU A 132 -12.39 -21.92 5.63
CA LEU A 132 -12.29 -20.80 6.56
C LEU A 132 -13.50 -20.81 7.50
N TYR A 133 -13.32 -20.29 8.71
CA TYR A 133 -14.44 -19.97 9.61
C TYR A 133 -14.18 -18.65 10.34
N GLU A 134 -15.26 -17.97 10.71
CA GLU A 134 -15.22 -16.75 11.53
C GLU A 134 -15.14 -17.13 13.02
N ALA A 135 -14.31 -16.43 13.79
CA ALA A 135 -14.24 -16.58 15.24
C ALA A 135 -13.85 -15.26 15.92
N GLU A 136 -14.24 -15.10 17.18
CA GLU A 136 -13.78 -13.98 18.02
C GLU A 136 -12.29 -14.14 18.34
N ILE A 137 -11.53 -13.09 18.05
CA ILE A 137 -10.10 -13.00 18.30
C ILE A 137 -9.88 -11.99 19.43
N PRO A 138 -9.27 -12.40 20.56
CA PRO A 138 -9.08 -11.52 21.72
C PRO A 138 -8.42 -10.19 21.34
N GLY A 139 -9.14 -9.10 21.61
CA GLY A 139 -8.67 -7.73 21.34
C GLY A 139 -8.69 -7.29 19.87
N LYS A 140 -9.14 -8.14 18.93
CA LYS A 140 -9.26 -7.81 17.51
C LYS A 140 -10.69 -7.94 16.95
N GLY A 141 -11.61 -8.55 17.70
CA GLY A 141 -12.97 -8.83 17.24
C GLY A 141 -13.03 -10.05 16.33
N VAL A 142 -14.00 -10.11 15.43
CA VAL A 142 -14.19 -11.28 14.56
C VAL A 142 -13.15 -11.33 13.44
N GLY A 143 -12.34 -12.40 13.42
CA GLY A 143 -11.35 -12.67 12.37
C GLY A 143 -11.65 -13.94 11.57
N LEU A 144 -10.90 -14.16 10.50
CA LEU A 144 -10.95 -15.41 9.70
C LEU A 144 -9.88 -16.39 10.16
N ILE A 145 -10.26 -17.64 10.43
CA ILE A 145 -9.35 -18.71 10.82
C ILE A 145 -9.32 -19.80 9.75
N ALA A 146 -8.14 -20.34 9.47
CA ALA A 146 -7.95 -21.46 8.57
C ALA A 146 -8.53 -22.75 9.17
N ASN A 147 -9.45 -23.42 8.47
CA ASN A 147 -9.97 -24.73 8.89
C ASN A 147 -9.15 -25.91 8.36
N ARG A 148 -8.26 -25.64 7.41
CA ARG A 148 -7.27 -26.58 6.85
C ARG A 148 -5.96 -25.83 6.64
N THR A 149 -4.88 -26.55 6.38
CA THR A 149 -3.66 -25.89 5.88
C THR A 149 -3.94 -25.20 4.55
N ILE A 150 -3.61 -23.91 4.47
CA ILE A 150 -3.60 -23.11 3.25
C ILE A 150 -2.14 -23.00 2.82
N ARG A 151 -1.82 -23.41 1.60
CA ARG A 151 -0.46 -23.40 1.06
C ARG A 151 -0.08 -22.01 0.58
N LYS A 152 1.21 -21.69 0.70
CA LYS A 152 1.82 -20.50 0.10
C LYS A 152 1.42 -20.39 -1.37
N GLY A 153 0.89 -19.23 -1.76
CA GLY A 153 0.43 -18.94 -3.10
C GLY A 153 -1.02 -19.31 -3.40
N GLU A 154 -1.74 -20.01 -2.51
CA GLU A 154 -3.19 -20.18 -2.68
C GLU A 154 -3.90 -18.83 -2.64
N ILE A 155 -4.80 -18.61 -3.61
CA ILE A 155 -5.72 -17.48 -3.62
C ILE A 155 -6.83 -17.77 -2.62
N ILE A 156 -6.97 -16.89 -1.62
CA ILE A 156 -7.95 -17.06 -0.54
C ILE A 156 -9.33 -16.60 -1.01
N MET A 157 -9.41 -15.39 -1.55
CA MET A 157 -10.61 -14.86 -2.17
C MET A 157 -10.31 -13.74 -3.17
N GLN A 158 -11.18 -13.63 -4.16
CA GLN A 158 -11.29 -12.52 -5.11
C GLN A 158 -12.69 -11.92 -4.95
N ARG A 159 -12.77 -10.63 -4.65
CA ARG A 159 -14.06 -9.93 -4.43
C ARG A 159 -14.11 -8.63 -5.22
N ALA A 160 -15.27 -8.36 -5.80
CA ALA A 160 -15.63 -7.03 -6.28
C ALA A 160 -16.11 -6.16 -5.10
N PRO A 161 -16.01 -4.82 -5.17
CA PRO A 161 -16.48 -3.97 -4.08
C PRO A 161 -18.01 -4.02 -3.98
N ALA A 162 -18.53 -4.05 -2.76
CA ALA A 162 -19.95 -3.82 -2.51
C ALA A 162 -20.27 -2.33 -2.67
N LEU A 163 -19.40 -1.46 -2.18
CA LEU A 163 -19.51 -0.01 -2.34
C LEU A 163 -18.24 0.56 -2.97
N LEU A 164 -18.42 1.55 -3.84
CA LEU A 164 -17.34 2.33 -4.42
C LEU A 164 -17.65 3.82 -4.34
N ILE A 165 -16.93 4.55 -3.49
CA ILE A 165 -17.21 5.96 -3.19
C ILE A 165 -16.02 6.78 -3.64
N GLN A 166 -16.22 7.74 -4.54
CA GLN A 166 -15.14 8.63 -4.93
C GLN A 166 -14.67 9.45 -3.70
N SER A 167 -13.37 9.70 -3.57
CA SER A 167 -12.81 10.36 -2.37
C SER A 167 -13.36 11.77 -2.18
N THR A 168 -13.62 12.52 -3.25
CA THR A 168 -14.16 13.90 -3.19
C THR A 168 -15.48 14.00 -2.42
N PRO A 169 -16.57 13.29 -2.78
CA PRO A 169 -17.81 13.36 -2.00
C PRO A 169 -17.68 12.80 -0.58
N HIS A 170 -16.69 11.95 -0.32
CA HIS A 170 -16.40 11.49 1.03
C HIS A 170 -15.72 12.56 1.90
N LEU A 171 -14.94 13.47 1.32
CA LEU A 171 -14.27 14.55 2.05
C LEU A 171 -15.14 15.81 2.14
N ASP A 172 -15.82 16.15 1.04
CA ASP A 172 -16.37 17.49 0.83
C ASP A 172 -17.88 17.60 1.04
N LEU A 173 -18.65 16.49 0.97
CA LEU A 173 -20.10 16.56 1.22
C LEU A 173 -20.38 16.83 2.69
N GLU A 174 -21.34 17.72 2.97
CA GLU A 174 -21.83 17.96 4.33
C GLU A 174 -22.21 16.64 5.04
N PRO A 175 -21.89 16.48 6.34
CA PRO A 175 -22.04 15.20 7.05
C PRO A 175 -23.43 14.56 6.94
N GLU A 176 -24.50 15.35 7.07
CA GLU A 176 -25.88 14.87 6.99
C GLU A 176 -26.20 14.32 5.60
N LEU A 177 -25.83 15.06 4.55
CA LEU A 177 -26.04 14.66 3.16
C LEU A 177 -25.19 13.44 2.81
N ARG A 178 -23.94 13.40 3.28
CA ARG A 178 -23.03 12.25 3.10
C ARG A 178 -23.65 10.98 3.69
N LEU A 179 -24.17 11.07 4.92
CA LEU A 179 -24.81 9.94 5.58
C LEU A 179 -26.10 9.49 4.87
N GLU A 180 -26.91 10.43 4.38
CA GLU A 180 -28.12 10.14 3.60
C GLU A 180 -27.79 9.36 2.31
N VAL A 181 -26.78 9.83 1.56
CA VAL A 181 -26.35 9.17 0.32
C VAL A 181 -25.72 7.80 0.61
N TYR A 182 -24.96 7.66 1.70
CA TYR A 182 -24.40 6.38 2.13
C TYR A 182 -25.48 5.38 2.51
N GLN A 183 -26.48 5.81 3.28
CA GLN A 183 -27.65 4.99 3.59
C GLN A 183 -28.33 4.54 2.31
N ALA A 184 -28.63 5.45 1.40
CA ALA A 184 -29.25 5.09 0.12
C ALA A 184 -28.42 4.06 -0.65
N ALA A 185 -27.10 4.21 -0.74
CA ALA A 185 -26.21 3.27 -1.42
C ALA A 185 -26.22 1.87 -0.79
N VAL A 186 -26.16 1.78 0.53
CA VAL A 186 -26.19 0.51 1.28
C VAL A 186 -27.53 -0.20 1.09
N TYR A 187 -28.65 0.53 1.10
CA TYR A 187 -29.98 -0.06 0.91
C TYR A 187 -30.30 -0.43 -0.54
N ARG A 188 -29.45 -0.06 -1.51
CA ARG A 188 -29.52 -0.56 -2.90
C ARG A 188 -28.82 -1.90 -3.10
N LEU A 189 -28.01 -2.35 -2.15
CA LEU A 189 -27.37 -3.66 -2.20
C LEU A 189 -28.40 -4.78 -2.01
N PRO A 190 -28.19 -5.96 -2.62
CA PRO A 190 -28.92 -7.16 -2.28
C PRO A 190 -28.86 -7.45 -0.78
N GLU A 191 -29.90 -8.09 -0.23
CA GLU A 191 -30.06 -8.29 1.22
C GLU A 191 -28.84 -8.95 1.86
N VAL A 192 -28.30 -10.01 1.25
CA VAL A 192 -27.12 -10.73 1.74
C VAL A 192 -25.88 -9.82 1.79
N THR A 193 -25.64 -9.05 0.73
CA THR A 193 -24.48 -8.14 0.62
C THR A 193 -24.61 -6.96 1.58
N ARG A 194 -25.83 -6.42 1.73
CA ARG A 194 -26.16 -5.37 2.70
C ARG A 194 -25.91 -5.85 4.14
N ASP A 195 -26.37 -7.05 4.47
CA ASP A 195 -26.19 -7.67 5.77
C ASP A 195 -24.70 -7.92 6.10
N ARG A 196 -23.91 -8.40 5.13
CA ARG A 196 -22.45 -8.51 5.27
C ARG A 196 -21.80 -7.14 5.53
N PHE A 197 -22.19 -6.10 4.79
CA PHE A 197 -21.69 -4.73 5.02
C PHE A 197 -22.03 -4.25 6.44
N LEU A 198 -23.29 -4.40 6.88
CA LEU A 198 -23.75 -3.92 8.18
C LEU A 198 -23.04 -4.61 9.36
N ARG A 199 -22.59 -5.86 9.19
CA ARG A 199 -21.79 -6.61 10.18
C ARG A 199 -20.32 -6.21 10.28
N GLN A 200 -19.80 -5.38 9.38
CA GLN A 200 -18.41 -4.89 9.47
C GLN A 200 -18.18 -4.08 10.75
N ILE A 201 -16.93 -3.97 11.21
CA ILE A 201 -16.60 -3.15 12.38
C ILE A 201 -16.94 -1.69 12.09
N GLY A 202 -17.62 -1.03 13.03
CA GLY A 202 -17.97 0.38 12.95
C GLY A 202 -19.34 0.67 13.56
N ASN A 203 -19.45 1.82 14.24
CA ASN A 203 -20.64 2.20 15.01
C ASN A 203 -21.82 2.64 14.14
N ASN A 204 -21.56 3.12 12.93
CA ASN A 204 -22.55 3.54 11.94
C ASN A 204 -22.00 3.33 10.52
N ILE A 205 -22.77 3.69 9.49
CA ILE A 205 -22.37 3.46 8.09
C ILE A 205 -21.12 4.26 7.72
N TYR A 206 -20.97 5.49 8.22
CA TYR A 206 -19.78 6.31 7.96
C TYR A 206 -18.52 5.65 8.55
N ASP A 207 -18.58 5.24 9.82
CA ASP A 207 -17.47 4.57 10.51
C ASP A 207 -17.10 3.24 9.85
N LYS A 208 -18.08 2.51 9.29
CA LYS A 208 -17.83 1.30 8.49
C LYS A 208 -17.11 1.62 7.19
N VAL A 209 -17.48 2.69 6.49
CA VAL A 209 -16.78 3.13 5.27
C VAL A 209 -15.33 3.51 5.58
N GLU A 210 -15.11 4.30 6.64
CA GLU A 210 -13.76 4.73 7.08
C GLU A 210 -12.86 3.54 7.40
N LYS A 211 -13.32 2.65 8.29
CA LYS A 211 -12.50 1.56 8.83
C LYS A 211 -12.29 0.40 7.85
N ASN A 212 -13.13 0.26 6.82
CA ASN A 212 -13.16 -0.96 6.01
C ASN A 212 -12.94 -0.70 4.52
N SER A 213 -12.56 0.52 4.14
CA SER A 213 -12.29 0.87 2.75
C SER A 213 -10.84 0.63 2.35
N PHE A 214 -10.66 0.32 1.08
CA PHE A 214 -9.37 0.24 0.42
C PHE A 214 -9.34 1.23 -0.73
N ARG A 215 -8.23 1.95 -0.87
CA ARG A 215 -8.05 2.89 -1.97
C ARG A 215 -7.94 2.14 -3.30
N ILE A 216 -8.76 2.53 -4.26
CA ILE A 216 -8.76 2.01 -5.62
C ILE A 216 -8.92 3.14 -6.63
N PHE A 217 -8.42 2.94 -7.85
CA PHE A 217 -8.50 3.92 -8.94
C PHE A 217 -9.36 3.32 -10.04
N VAL A 218 -10.46 3.98 -10.38
CA VAL A 218 -11.32 3.58 -11.51
C VAL A 218 -10.72 4.06 -12.84
N ASP A 219 -10.14 5.27 -12.85
CA ASP A 219 -9.50 5.87 -14.02
C ASP A 219 -8.02 6.13 -13.70
N GLY A 220 -7.16 5.14 -13.95
CA GLY A 220 -5.73 5.18 -13.60
C GLY A 220 -4.97 6.36 -14.20
N ASP A 221 -5.47 6.97 -15.28
CA ASP A 221 -4.86 8.13 -15.93
C ASP A 221 -5.16 9.45 -15.21
N ARG A 222 -6.07 9.45 -14.22
CA ARG A 222 -6.48 10.65 -13.47
C ARG A 222 -6.24 10.50 -11.97
N LYS A 223 -5.23 11.22 -11.48
CA LYS A 223 -4.86 11.37 -10.06
C LYS A 223 -5.92 12.01 -9.15
N HIS A 224 -7.12 12.36 -9.63
CA HIS A 224 -8.23 12.83 -8.78
C HIS A 224 -9.42 11.85 -8.77
N SER A 225 -9.21 10.63 -9.28
CA SER A 225 -10.23 9.58 -9.38
C SER A 225 -10.02 8.47 -8.35
N ALA A 226 -9.41 8.76 -7.20
CA ALA A 226 -9.36 7.79 -6.12
C ALA A 226 -10.78 7.51 -5.60
N HIS A 227 -11.01 6.23 -5.30
CA HIS A 227 -12.24 5.73 -4.69
C HIS A 227 -11.89 4.92 -3.45
N LEU A 228 -12.84 4.91 -2.52
CA LEU A 228 -12.94 4.01 -1.40
C LEU A 228 -13.73 2.78 -1.87
N GLY A 229 -13.05 1.65 -2.02
CA GLY A 229 -13.68 0.36 -2.30
C GLY A 229 -13.92 -0.41 -1.01
N ILE A 230 -15.15 -0.84 -0.76
CA ILE A 230 -15.51 -1.61 0.44
C ILE A 230 -15.79 -3.06 0.04
N PHE A 231 -15.14 -3.99 0.72
CA PHE A 231 -15.18 -5.43 0.43
C PHE A 231 -15.53 -6.20 1.72
N PRO A 232 -16.82 -6.42 2.03
CA PRO A 232 -17.24 -6.89 3.35
C PRO A 232 -16.56 -8.17 3.85
N GLU A 233 -16.29 -9.13 2.97
CA GLU A 233 -15.60 -10.39 3.29
C GLU A 233 -14.11 -10.18 3.58
N VAL A 234 -13.48 -9.27 2.84
CA VAL A 234 -12.06 -8.92 3.02
C VAL A 234 -11.87 -8.14 4.32
N SER A 235 -12.84 -7.33 4.71
CA SER A 235 -12.76 -6.55 5.96
C SER A 235 -12.76 -7.40 7.24
N LYS A 236 -12.88 -8.74 7.11
CA LYS A 236 -12.72 -9.70 8.21
C LYS A 236 -11.26 -10.09 8.47
N PHE A 237 -10.32 -9.72 7.59
CA PHE A 237 -8.90 -9.91 7.88
C PHE A 237 -8.46 -8.89 8.92
N ASN A 238 -8.10 -9.36 10.11
CA ASN A 238 -7.50 -8.53 11.15
C ASN A 238 -6.06 -8.14 10.82
N HIS A 239 -5.56 -7.16 11.58
CA HIS A 239 -4.19 -6.72 11.48
C HIS A 239 -3.17 -7.71 12.10
N ASP A 240 -2.06 -7.90 11.40
CA ASP A 240 -0.76 -8.31 11.97
C ASP A 240 0.37 -7.49 11.32
N CYS A 241 1.40 -7.10 12.08
CA CYS A 241 2.56 -6.37 11.55
C CYS A 241 3.43 -7.24 10.62
N ARG A 242 3.29 -8.57 10.69
CA ARG A 242 3.93 -9.59 9.83
C ARG A 242 2.84 -10.54 9.31
N PRO A 243 2.00 -10.05 8.39
CA PRO A 243 0.82 -10.78 7.96
C PRO A 243 1.18 -12.06 7.20
N ASN A 244 0.25 -13.01 7.21
CA ASN A 244 0.35 -14.25 6.43
C ASN A 244 -0.46 -14.19 5.12
N VAL A 245 -1.22 -13.12 4.91
CA VAL A 245 -1.93 -12.81 3.67
C VAL A 245 -1.45 -11.49 3.11
N HIS A 246 -1.19 -11.47 1.81
CA HIS A 246 -1.03 -10.23 1.03
C HIS A 246 -2.27 -9.99 0.18
N TYR A 247 -2.50 -8.75 -0.21
CA TYR A 247 -3.57 -8.42 -1.13
C TYR A 247 -3.10 -7.54 -2.28
N ARG A 248 -3.81 -7.66 -3.39
CA ARG A 248 -3.66 -6.80 -4.57
C ARG A 248 -5.00 -6.32 -5.06
N LEU A 249 -5.03 -5.09 -5.55
CA LEU A 249 -6.19 -4.45 -6.13
C LEU A 249 -5.92 -4.17 -7.61
N ALA A 250 -6.65 -4.84 -8.48
CA ALA A 250 -6.57 -4.63 -9.93
C ALA A 250 -7.94 -4.93 -10.55
N ASN A 251 -8.33 -4.18 -11.59
CA ASN A 251 -9.58 -4.40 -12.32
C ASN A 251 -10.81 -4.52 -11.40
N LEU A 252 -10.97 -3.59 -10.45
CA LEU A 252 -12.06 -3.58 -9.47
C LEU A 252 -12.17 -4.87 -8.63
N THR A 253 -11.08 -5.62 -8.51
CA THR A 253 -11.05 -6.90 -7.80
C THR A 253 -9.99 -6.85 -6.71
N HIS A 254 -10.41 -7.12 -5.47
CA HIS A 254 -9.53 -7.35 -4.34
C HIS A 254 -9.17 -8.84 -4.30
N THR A 255 -7.92 -9.18 -4.58
CA THR A 255 -7.40 -10.55 -4.51
C THR A 255 -6.53 -10.70 -3.28
N THR A 256 -6.82 -11.71 -2.45
CA THR A 256 -6.00 -12.09 -1.28
C THR A 256 -5.26 -13.38 -1.54
N VAL A 257 -4.01 -13.46 -1.12
CA VAL A 257 -3.12 -14.59 -1.38
C VAL A 257 -2.28 -14.92 -0.15
N ALA A 258 -2.15 -16.20 0.17
CA ALA A 258 -1.28 -16.64 1.26
C ALA A 258 0.20 -16.43 0.88
N VAL A 259 0.97 -15.76 1.71
CA VAL A 259 2.41 -15.48 1.44
C VAL A 259 3.36 -16.51 2.05
N ARG A 260 2.82 -17.37 2.92
CA ARG A 260 3.46 -18.55 3.51
C ARG A 260 2.39 -19.62 3.74
N ASP A 261 2.81 -20.83 4.11
CA ASP A 261 1.88 -21.84 4.58
C ASP A 261 1.20 -21.36 5.88
N ILE A 262 -0.12 -21.56 5.96
CA ILE A 262 -0.98 -21.20 7.10
C ILE A 262 -1.62 -22.50 7.60
N PRO A 263 -1.18 -23.07 8.74
CA PRO A 263 -1.77 -24.26 9.33
C PRO A 263 -3.25 -24.06 9.73
N ALA A 264 -3.99 -25.16 9.86
CA ALA A 264 -5.32 -25.13 10.44
C ALA A 264 -5.28 -24.56 11.88
N GLY A 265 -6.26 -23.73 12.22
CA GLY A 265 -6.35 -23.03 13.49
C GLY A 265 -5.61 -21.69 13.53
N GLU A 266 -4.82 -21.34 12.51
CA GLU A 266 -4.15 -20.04 12.45
C GLU A 266 -5.08 -18.96 11.85
N GLU A 267 -5.07 -17.76 12.46
CA GLU A 267 -5.76 -16.58 11.96
C GLU A 267 -5.13 -16.07 10.65
N LEU A 268 -5.95 -15.76 9.65
CA LEU A 268 -5.51 -15.08 8.44
C LEU A 268 -5.51 -13.56 8.69
N THR A 269 -4.38 -12.91 8.40
CA THR A 269 -4.14 -11.49 8.72
C THR A 269 -3.53 -10.74 7.55
N ILE A 270 -3.88 -9.46 7.45
CA ILE A 270 -3.25 -8.49 6.53
C ILE A 270 -2.58 -7.37 7.34
N SER A 271 -1.78 -6.52 6.69
CA SER A 271 -1.27 -5.30 7.33
C SER A 271 -2.16 -4.11 6.99
N TYR A 272 -2.58 -3.31 7.98
CA TYR A 272 -3.33 -2.07 7.79
C TYR A 272 -2.40 -0.87 7.59
N ILE A 273 -1.13 -1.06 7.90
CA ILE A 273 -0.11 -0.02 7.92
C ILE A 273 1.12 -0.45 7.13
N TYR A 274 2.04 0.47 6.94
CA TYR A 274 3.36 0.15 6.45
C TYR A 274 4.22 -0.46 7.57
N GLY A 275 4.34 -1.79 7.58
CA GLY A 275 4.93 -2.55 8.69
C GLY A 275 6.47 -2.53 8.82
N ARG A 276 7.21 -1.87 7.92
CA ARG A 276 8.69 -1.81 7.91
C ARG A 276 9.25 -0.63 8.73
N THR A 277 8.54 -0.21 9.77
CA THR A 277 8.92 0.89 10.68
C THR A 277 9.11 0.38 12.11
N PRO A 278 9.78 1.13 13.00
CA PRO A 278 10.01 0.72 14.39
C PRO A 278 8.73 0.43 15.18
N ARG A 279 8.81 -0.39 16.24
CA ARG A 279 7.63 -0.78 17.06
C ARG A 279 6.78 0.40 17.53
N SER A 280 7.42 1.48 18.00
CA SER A 280 6.72 2.67 18.48
C SER A 280 5.92 3.36 17.38
N GLU A 281 6.47 3.42 16.17
CA GLU A 281 5.81 4.03 15.02
C GLU A 281 4.63 3.18 14.55
N ARG A 282 4.80 1.84 14.48
CA ARG A 282 3.70 0.92 14.17
C ARG A 282 2.54 1.06 15.18
N GLN A 283 2.83 1.11 16.48
CA GLN A 283 1.81 1.30 17.50
C GLN A 283 1.12 2.68 17.39
N SER A 284 1.88 3.74 17.06
CA SER A 284 1.32 5.06 16.82
C SER A 284 0.34 5.06 15.64
N GLN A 285 0.73 4.48 14.50
CA GLN A 285 -0.14 4.39 13.31
C GLN A 285 -1.41 3.55 13.59
N LEU A 286 -1.30 2.50 14.40
CA LEU A 286 -2.44 1.64 14.74
C LEU A 286 -3.36 2.24 15.83
N SER A 287 -2.87 3.21 16.61
CA SER A 287 -3.71 3.88 17.62
C SER A 287 -4.90 4.61 16.99
N GLU A 288 -4.75 5.10 15.75
CA GLU A 288 -5.83 5.72 14.96
C GLU A 288 -6.94 4.72 14.59
N TRP A 289 -6.62 3.43 14.55
CA TRP A 289 -7.60 2.36 14.35
C TRP A 289 -8.36 1.99 15.64
N GLY A 290 -8.00 2.60 16.77
CA GLY A 290 -8.68 2.40 18.05
C GLY A 290 -8.27 1.13 18.78
N PHE A 291 -7.11 0.53 18.46
CA PHE A 291 -6.58 -0.63 19.18
C PHE A 291 -5.07 -0.56 19.42
N THR A 292 -4.59 -1.32 20.41
CA THR A 292 -3.16 -1.57 20.62
C THR A 292 -2.79 -2.91 20.03
N CYS A 293 -1.80 -2.94 19.14
CA CYS A 293 -1.44 -4.17 18.45
C CYS A 293 -0.74 -5.16 19.38
N THR A 294 -1.25 -6.39 19.42
CA THR A 294 -0.74 -7.50 20.23
C THR A 294 -0.14 -8.63 19.38
N CYS A 295 0.21 -8.35 18.12
CA CYS A 295 0.88 -9.33 17.27
C CYS A 295 2.24 -9.74 17.83
N SER A 296 2.75 -10.87 17.35
CA SER A 296 4.03 -11.44 17.80
C SER A 296 5.22 -10.48 17.74
N GLN A 297 5.22 -9.48 16.84
CA GLN A 297 6.26 -8.45 16.77
C GLN A 297 6.09 -7.32 17.77
N CYS A 298 4.84 -6.97 18.08
CA CYS A 298 4.54 -5.88 19.01
C CYS A 298 4.65 -6.32 20.47
N THR A 299 4.52 -7.61 20.74
CA THR A 299 4.67 -8.22 22.07
C THR A 299 6.09 -8.73 22.35
N LEU A 300 7.05 -8.50 21.44
CA LEU A 300 8.46 -8.85 21.70
C LEU A 300 8.97 -8.14 22.97
N PRO A 301 9.82 -8.81 23.77
CA PRO A 301 10.58 -8.15 24.83
C PRO A 301 11.38 -6.95 24.30
N ASP A 302 11.62 -5.95 25.14
CA ASP A 302 12.22 -4.68 24.70
C ASP A 302 13.59 -4.84 24.01
N LEU A 303 14.43 -5.78 24.47
CA LEU A 303 15.71 -6.06 23.84
C LEU A 303 15.54 -6.64 22.42
N GLU A 304 14.60 -7.56 22.24
CA GLU A 304 14.30 -8.18 20.94
C GLU A 304 13.62 -7.19 19.99
N SER A 305 12.73 -6.34 20.51
CA SER A 305 12.13 -5.25 19.75
C SER A 305 13.19 -4.27 19.25
N ARG A 306 14.15 -3.86 20.11
CA ARG A 306 15.26 -2.99 19.68
C ARG A 306 16.12 -3.65 18.61
N ALA A 307 16.35 -4.96 18.71
CA ALA A 307 17.09 -5.71 17.70
C ALA A 307 16.33 -5.74 16.36
N SER A 308 15.00 -5.90 16.38
CA SER A 308 14.16 -5.78 15.17
C SER A 308 14.23 -4.37 14.58
N ASP A 309 14.12 -3.32 15.40
CA ASP A 309 14.20 -1.93 14.94
C ASP A 309 15.58 -1.62 14.31
N ILE A 310 16.67 -2.22 14.81
CA ILE A 310 18.00 -2.14 14.19
C ILE A 310 18.01 -2.83 12.82
N ARG A 311 17.45 -4.05 12.71
CA ARG A 311 17.39 -4.77 11.42
C ARG A 311 16.55 -4.01 10.38
N LEU A 312 15.45 -3.39 10.78
CA LEU A 312 14.64 -2.55 9.88
C LEU A 312 15.42 -1.33 9.36
N ARG A 313 16.25 -0.70 10.20
CA ARG A 313 17.16 0.38 9.75
C ARG A 313 18.22 -0.14 8.78
N GLN A 314 18.82 -1.30 9.07
CA GLN A 314 19.79 -1.94 8.19
C GLN A 314 19.18 -2.29 6.83
N ILE A 315 17.92 -2.76 6.80
CA ILE A 315 17.18 -3.00 5.55
C ILE A 315 17.09 -1.70 4.74
N LYS A 316 16.60 -0.61 5.35
CA LYS A 316 16.44 0.69 4.68
C LYS A 316 17.76 1.23 4.13
N GLU A 317 18.82 1.17 4.93
CA GLU A 317 20.16 1.62 4.54
C GLU A 317 20.72 0.79 3.37
N LEU A 318 20.59 -0.54 3.44
CA LEU A 318 21.08 -1.45 2.41
C LEU A 318 20.29 -1.33 1.10
N GLU A 319 18.97 -1.14 1.17
CA GLU A 319 18.13 -0.87 -0.01
C GLU A 319 18.57 0.42 -0.72
N ALA A 320 18.75 1.51 0.03
CA ALA A 320 19.19 2.79 -0.50
C ALA A 320 20.61 2.71 -1.10
N GLU A 321 21.51 1.96 -0.44
CA GLU A 321 22.86 1.74 -0.97
C GLU A 321 22.84 0.95 -2.28
N ILE A 322 22.08 -0.15 -2.34
CA ILE A 322 21.91 -0.95 -3.57
C ILE A 322 21.36 -0.08 -4.70
N GLU A 323 20.29 0.67 -4.45
CA GLU A 323 19.65 1.53 -5.45
C GLU A 323 20.60 2.60 -5.98
N ARG A 324 21.35 3.26 -5.08
CA ARG A 324 22.38 4.24 -5.44
C ARG A 324 23.48 3.62 -6.32
N LEU A 325 23.90 2.39 -6.02
CA LEU A 325 24.94 1.69 -6.78
C LEU A 325 24.44 1.21 -8.16
N MET A 326 23.21 0.69 -8.24
CA MET A 326 22.59 0.27 -9.50
C MET A 326 22.37 1.45 -10.46
N SER A 327 21.96 2.61 -9.94
CA SER A 327 21.66 3.80 -10.74
C SER A 327 22.90 4.46 -11.36
N ARG A 328 24.10 4.22 -10.82
CA ARG A 328 25.37 4.79 -11.31
C ARG A 328 25.98 4.05 -12.52
N GLY A 329 25.29 3.03 -13.04
CA GLY A 329 25.54 2.44 -14.36
C GLY A 329 26.95 1.92 -14.59
N GLY A 330 27.23 0.66 -14.23
CA GLY A 330 28.17 -0.28 -14.88
C GLY A 330 29.63 0.11 -15.19
N GLY A 331 30.10 1.35 -14.95
CA GLY A 331 31.38 1.88 -15.43
C GLY A 331 32.38 2.26 -14.34
N GLY A 332 32.04 2.03 -13.07
CA GLY A 332 32.89 2.37 -11.93
C GLY A 332 32.40 1.71 -10.66
N GLY A 333 32.30 0.37 -10.68
CA GLY A 333 31.81 -0.50 -9.61
C GLY A 333 32.68 -0.51 -8.35
N GLY A 334 32.93 0.66 -7.76
CA GLY A 334 33.45 0.75 -6.40
C GLY A 334 32.31 0.54 -5.42
N GLY A 335 32.17 -0.67 -4.88
CA GLY A 335 31.39 -0.93 -3.66
C GLY A 335 30.26 -1.94 -3.78
N MET A 336 29.69 -2.21 -4.97
CA MET A 336 28.68 -3.26 -5.11
C MET A 336 29.34 -4.62 -4.94
N ARG A 337 28.72 -5.49 -4.12
CA ARG A 337 29.18 -6.86 -3.89
C ARG A 337 28.01 -7.83 -4.01
N PRO A 338 28.24 -9.07 -4.49
CA PRO A 338 27.17 -10.06 -4.62
C PRO A 338 26.50 -10.36 -3.28
N GLU A 339 27.26 -10.33 -2.18
CA GLU A 339 26.75 -10.58 -0.83
C GLU A 339 25.66 -9.59 -0.37
N MET A 340 25.60 -8.38 -0.93
CA MET A 340 24.60 -7.37 -0.53
C MET A 340 23.18 -7.84 -0.81
N GLY A 341 22.96 -8.50 -1.96
CA GLY A 341 21.65 -9.06 -2.31
C GLY A 341 21.25 -10.18 -1.36
N GLY A 342 22.17 -11.10 -1.06
CA GLY A 342 21.94 -12.18 -0.09
C GLY A 342 21.66 -11.67 1.32
N LYS A 343 22.41 -10.64 1.76
CA LYS A 343 22.21 -10.04 3.09
C LYS A 343 20.85 -9.35 3.21
N LEU A 344 20.39 -8.69 2.14
CA LEU A 344 19.07 -8.08 2.13
C LEU A 344 17.97 -9.14 2.31
N VAL A 345 18.05 -10.26 1.59
CA VAL A 345 17.13 -11.39 1.74
C VAL A 345 17.14 -11.94 3.17
N GLU A 346 18.34 -12.17 3.74
CA GLU A 346 18.49 -12.67 5.11
C GLU A 346 17.79 -11.76 6.13
N LEU A 347 17.95 -10.44 6.01
CA LEU A 347 17.31 -9.47 6.91
C LEU A 347 15.78 -9.49 6.77
N TYR A 348 15.26 -9.58 5.54
CA TYR A 348 13.82 -9.69 5.30
C TYR A 348 13.20 -10.95 5.91
N LEU A 349 13.88 -12.09 5.76
CA LEU A 349 13.43 -13.37 6.32
C LEU A 349 13.50 -13.35 7.85
N ALA A 350 14.57 -12.79 8.44
CA ALA A 350 14.71 -12.64 9.88
C ALA A 350 13.60 -11.74 10.48
N GLU A 351 13.16 -10.74 9.73
CA GLU A 351 12.04 -9.87 10.11
C GLU A 351 10.66 -10.44 9.76
N ARG A 352 10.55 -11.61 9.13
CA ARG A 352 9.28 -12.21 8.67
C ARG A 352 8.48 -11.27 7.75
N LEU A 353 9.15 -10.58 6.85
CA LEU A 353 8.53 -9.68 5.87
C LEU A 353 8.00 -10.45 4.65
N ASP A 354 7.32 -11.57 4.88
CA ASP A 354 6.92 -12.55 3.86
C ASP A 354 6.05 -11.94 2.73
N ALA A 355 5.30 -10.89 3.04
CA ALA A 355 4.43 -10.18 2.10
C ALA A 355 5.14 -9.16 1.18
N TYR A 356 6.45 -8.96 1.34
CA TYR A 356 7.21 -7.90 0.66
C TYR A 356 8.55 -8.41 0.11
N LEU A 357 8.63 -9.68 -0.26
CA LEU A 357 9.87 -10.33 -0.67
C LEU A 357 10.19 -10.16 -2.16
N ALA A 358 9.22 -9.83 -3.01
CA ALA A 358 9.41 -9.79 -4.47
C ALA A 358 10.51 -8.81 -4.89
N PRO A 359 10.51 -7.53 -4.46
CA PRO A 359 11.56 -6.60 -4.84
C PRO A 359 12.94 -7.00 -4.28
N THR A 360 12.97 -7.68 -3.14
CA THR A 360 14.20 -8.14 -2.48
C THR A 360 14.83 -9.31 -3.22
N TYR A 361 14.05 -10.32 -3.57
CA TYR A 361 14.53 -11.44 -4.38
C TYR A 361 14.95 -11.00 -5.78
N THR A 362 14.21 -10.08 -6.43
CA THR A 362 14.59 -9.53 -7.75
C THR A 362 15.96 -8.85 -7.67
N ARG A 363 16.20 -7.99 -6.68
CA ARG A 363 17.51 -7.36 -6.47
C ARG A 363 18.61 -8.39 -6.25
N ALA A 364 18.38 -9.37 -5.39
CA ALA A 364 19.36 -10.42 -5.13
C ALA A 364 19.70 -11.23 -6.38
N ALA A 365 18.69 -11.65 -7.15
CA ALA A 365 18.85 -12.39 -8.39
C ALA A 365 19.69 -11.62 -9.42
N LEU A 366 19.35 -10.34 -9.63
CA LEU A 366 20.07 -9.46 -10.55
C LEU A 366 21.51 -9.23 -10.09
N ILE A 367 21.73 -8.92 -8.81
CA ILE A 367 23.07 -8.69 -8.26
C ILE A 367 23.95 -9.94 -8.45
N TYR A 368 23.50 -11.13 -8.06
CA TYR A 368 24.29 -12.36 -8.26
C TYR A 368 24.54 -12.65 -9.74
N SER A 369 23.56 -12.39 -10.61
CA SER A 369 23.72 -12.51 -12.07
C SER A 369 24.79 -11.57 -12.62
N MET A 370 24.83 -10.31 -12.18
CA MET A 370 25.84 -9.32 -12.58
C MET A 370 27.28 -9.78 -12.28
N PHE A 371 27.48 -10.52 -11.21
CA PHE A 371 28.78 -11.09 -10.83
C PHE A 371 29.03 -12.51 -11.38
N GLY A 372 28.10 -13.08 -12.15
CA GLY A 372 28.26 -14.41 -12.75
C GLY A 372 28.10 -15.57 -11.76
N HIS A 373 27.38 -15.38 -10.64
CA HIS A 373 27.08 -16.45 -9.69
C HIS A 373 25.82 -17.20 -10.11
N GLU A 374 25.98 -18.24 -10.93
CA GLU A 374 24.88 -18.95 -11.60
C GLU A 374 23.82 -19.49 -10.62
N GLU A 375 24.23 -20.32 -9.66
CA GLU A 375 23.32 -21.00 -8.74
C GLU A 375 22.49 -20.02 -7.92
N LYS A 376 23.14 -19.00 -7.35
CA LYS A 376 22.46 -17.99 -6.53
C LYS A 376 21.54 -17.08 -7.35
N ALA A 377 21.96 -16.71 -8.56
CA ALA A 377 21.10 -15.96 -9.47
C ALA A 377 19.84 -16.77 -9.82
N ARG A 378 20.01 -18.05 -10.14
CA ARG A 378 18.92 -18.98 -10.48
C ARG A 378 17.95 -19.17 -9.32
N GLU A 379 18.47 -19.43 -8.12
CA GLU A 379 17.70 -19.61 -6.88
C GLU A 379 16.81 -18.39 -6.62
N TYR A 380 17.42 -17.21 -6.52
CA TYR A 380 16.66 -16.00 -6.21
C TYR A 380 15.74 -15.54 -7.35
N ALA A 381 16.09 -15.80 -8.61
CA ALA A 381 15.20 -15.50 -9.72
C ALA A 381 13.91 -16.34 -9.67
N ARG A 382 14.01 -17.61 -9.26
CA ARG A 382 12.83 -18.47 -9.06
C ARG A 382 11.96 -17.97 -7.91
N GLU A 383 12.57 -17.62 -6.78
CA GLU A 383 11.84 -17.03 -5.63
C GLU A 383 11.21 -15.68 -5.98
N ALA A 384 11.93 -14.83 -6.73
CA ALA A 384 11.44 -13.55 -7.22
C ALA A 384 10.21 -13.73 -8.11
N ALA A 385 10.25 -14.64 -9.08
CA ALA A 385 9.12 -14.91 -9.97
C ALA A 385 7.87 -15.34 -9.16
N GLY A 386 8.02 -16.26 -8.20
CA GLY A 386 6.91 -16.68 -7.35
C GLY A 386 6.40 -15.58 -6.43
N ALA A 387 7.28 -14.73 -5.89
CA ALA A 387 6.89 -13.60 -5.06
C ALA A 387 6.17 -12.50 -5.85
N LEU A 388 6.67 -12.14 -7.04
CA LEU A 388 6.02 -11.19 -7.96
C LEU A 388 4.59 -11.64 -8.32
N GLU A 389 4.40 -12.94 -8.55
CA GLU A 389 3.08 -13.51 -8.84
C GLU A 389 2.10 -13.37 -7.67
N ARG A 390 2.57 -13.45 -6.43
CA ARG A 390 1.74 -13.22 -5.24
C ARG A 390 1.48 -11.73 -5.03
N GLU A 391 2.53 -10.94 -5.00
CA GLU A 391 2.49 -9.53 -4.58
C GLU A 391 1.81 -8.62 -5.61
N THR A 392 2.13 -8.82 -6.89
CA THR A 392 1.65 -7.97 -7.99
C THR A 392 0.66 -8.72 -8.87
N GLY A 393 0.85 -10.01 -9.10
CA GLY A 393 0.00 -10.83 -9.97
C GLY A 393 0.61 -11.21 -11.30
N PRO A 394 -0.14 -11.93 -12.14
CA PRO A 394 0.37 -12.45 -13.41
C PRO A 394 0.81 -11.34 -14.39
N GLN A 395 0.31 -10.11 -14.19
CA GLN A 395 0.65 -8.93 -14.97
C GLN A 395 1.91 -8.18 -14.49
N ALA A 396 2.63 -8.71 -13.50
CA ALA A 396 3.88 -8.12 -13.02
C ALA A 396 4.91 -8.01 -14.17
N THR A 397 5.46 -6.82 -14.42
CA THR A 397 6.35 -6.56 -15.57
C THR A 397 7.62 -7.42 -15.54
N ASP A 398 8.14 -7.67 -14.35
CA ASP A 398 9.46 -8.28 -14.18
C ASP A 398 9.40 -9.81 -14.09
N ILE A 399 8.20 -10.40 -13.97
CA ILE A 399 8.04 -11.84 -13.71
C ILE A 399 8.66 -12.68 -14.83
N GLU A 400 8.48 -12.25 -16.08
CA GLU A 400 9.02 -12.95 -17.25
C GLU A 400 10.55 -12.82 -17.32
N SER A 401 11.09 -11.65 -16.96
CA SER A 401 12.54 -11.46 -16.85
C SER A 401 13.13 -12.39 -15.78
N MET A 402 12.48 -12.51 -14.62
CA MET A 402 12.92 -13.39 -13.54
C MET A 402 12.77 -14.87 -13.91
N ARG A 403 11.70 -15.26 -14.62
CA ARG A 403 11.55 -16.63 -15.15
C ARG A 403 12.65 -16.98 -16.15
N ARG A 404 13.00 -16.06 -17.05
CA ARG A 404 14.14 -16.23 -17.98
C ARG A 404 15.46 -16.36 -17.24
N LEU A 405 15.73 -15.48 -16.27
CA LEU A 405 16.93 -15.56 -15.43
C LEU A 405 17.02 -16.88 -14.67
N ALA A 406 15.89 -17.41 -14.17
CA ALA A 406 15.83 -18.70 -13.50
C ALA A 406 16.02 -19.90 -14.46
N GLY A 407 15.63 -19.77 -15.73
CA GLY A 407 15.79 -20.81 -16.75
C GLY A 407 17.21 -20.86 -17.32
N ASP A 408 17.72 -19.71 -17.75
CA ASP A 408 19.04 -19.53 -18.35
C ASP A 408 19.72 -18.26 -17.80
N PRO A 409 20.46 -18.38 -16.67
CA PRO A 409 21.15 -17.24 -16.09
C PRO A 409 22.18 -16.60 -17.03
N LYS A 410 22.86 -17.39 -17.88
CA LYS A 410 23.95 -16.93 -18.76
C LYS A 410 23.42 -16.16 -19.98
N GLY A 411 22.23 -16.50 -20.45
CA GLY A 411 21.54 -15.79 -21.53
C GLY A 411 20.83 -14.50 -21.08
N HIS A 412 20.71 -14.24 -19.78
CA HIS A 412 20.04 -13.04 -19.27
C HIS A 412 20.91 -11.78 -19.43
N TRP A 413 20.31 -10.64 -19.74
CA TRP A 413 21.01 -9.38 -20.03
C TRP A 413 21.90 -8.87 -18.89
N SER A 414 21.60 -9.27 -17.65
CA SER A 414 22.37 -8.88 -16.47
C SER A 414 23.63 -9.72 -16.26
N TRP A 415 23.81 -10.82 -17.00
CA TRP A 415 24.85 -11.80 -16.70
C TRP A 415 26.26 -11.24 -16.86
N GLY A 416 27.07 -11.40 -15.81
CA GLY A 416 28.52 -11.19 -15.85
C GLY A 416 28.98 -9.75 -16.13
N VAL A 417 28.07 -8.77 -16.13
CA VAL A 417 28.40 -7.36 -16.46
C VAL A 417 29.38 -6.72 -15.46
N MET A 418 29.57 -7.32 -14.28
CA MET A 418 30.53 -6.91 -13.26
C MET A 418 31.54 -8.02 -12.87
N ALA A 419 31.58 -9.13 -13.61
CA ALA A 419 32.45 -10.26 -13.30
C ALA A 419 33.96 -9.98 -13.52
N THR A 420 34.33 -8.92 -14.24
CA THR A 420 35.72 -8.67 -14.69
C THR A 420 36.37 -7.39 -14.17
N SER A 421 35.80 -6.73 -13.15
CA SER A 421 36.44 -5.53 -12.54
C SER A 421 37.72 -5.82 -11.74
N GLY A 422 38.14 -7.09 -11.64
CA GLY A 422 39.27 -7.53 -10.80
C GLY A 422 40.49 -8.09 -11.52
N LYS A 423 40.48 -8.35 -12.84
CA LYS A 423 41.68 -8.85 -13.55
C LYS A 423 41.67 -8.47 -15.04
N GLY A 424 42.68 -7.67 -15.42
CA GLY A 424 43.36 -7.72 -16.73
C GLY A 424 42.58 -7.29 -17.96
N GLY A 425 43.09 -6.29 -18.67
CA GLY A 425 42.68 -5.98 -20.04
C GLY A 425 42.77 -7.22 -20.93
N GLY A 426 41.71 -7.49 -21.67
CA GLY A 426 41.63 -8.52 -22.69
C GLY A 426 40.60 -8.07 -23.72
N GLU A 427 41.07 -7.85 -24.94
CA GLU A 427 40.36 -7.29 -26.08
C GLU A 427 39.01 -7.97 -26.34
N ARG A 428 37.93 -7.17 -26.44
CA ARG A 428 36.73 -7.62 -27.16
C ARG A 428 37.01 -7.47 -28.65
N ASN A 429 37.24 -8.60 -29.30
CA ASN A 429 37.25 -8.71 -30.76
C ASN A 429 35.96 -8.12 -31.33
N LYS A 430 36.11 -7.01 -32.06
CA LYS A 430 35.20 -6.60 -33.11
C LYS A 430 35.57 -7.35 -34.37
N THR A 431 34.78 -8.34 -34.74
CA THR A 431 34.67 -8.84 -36.12
C THR A 431 33.18 -9.02 -36.38
N GLU A 432 32.57 -8.03 -37.03
CA GLU A 432 32.28 -8.02 -38.47
C GLU A 432 31.10 -8.92 -38.84
N ALA A 433 29.97 -8.28 -39.14
CA ALA A 433 29.05 -8.72 -40.18
C ALA A 433 28.32 -7.49 -40.75
N LYS A 434 28.99 -6.80 -41.68
CA LYS A 434 28.36 -5.98 -42.73
C LYS A 434 28.44 -6.78 -44.04
N GLY A 435 27.33 -6.82 -44.78
CA GLY A 435 27.20 -7.41 -46.12
C GLY A 435 26.49 -8.77 -46.06
N LYS A 436 25.33 -8.99 -46.69
CA LYS A 436 24.74 -8.46 -47.92
C LYS A 436 23.23 -8.33 -47.79
#